data_AF-T1AIE5-F1
#
_entry.id   AF-T1AIE5-F1
#
_cell.length_a   1.000
_cell.length_b   1.000
_cell.length_c   1.000
_cell.angle_alpha   90.00
_cell.angle_beta   90.00
_cell.angle_gamma   90.00
#
_symmetry.space_group_name_H-M   'P 1'
#
loop_
_entity.id
_entity.type
_entity.pdbx_description
1 polymer ?
#
loop_
_entity_poly.entity_id
_entity_poly.type
_entity_poly.pdbx_seq_one_letter_code
_entity_poly.pdbx_strand_id
1 'polypeptide(L)'
;SAKLEQMRATVDEKLQATLEQRLGQSFTLVSERLEAVQRGLGEMRELATGVGDLKRVLGNVKRRGIFGEVQLGALLEDMLAAEQYDSNVATVPGSKERVEFAIRMPGQGAGEHVYLPIDAKFPVEDYQRLLDAQEAADADAAHAAGRALENRVREEAKRIH
;
A
#
# COMPACT_ATOMS: atom_id res chain seq x y z
N SER A 1 35.97 44.84 -33.82
CA SER A 1 34.66 44.33 -33.35
C SER A 1 34.37 42.86 -33.68
N ALA A 2 35.02 42.22 -34.67
CA ALA A 2 34.67 40.83 -35.06
C ALA A 2 34.98 39.71 -34.03
N LYS A 3 35.97 39.89 -33.14
CA LYS A 3 36.41 38.84 -32.19
C LYS A 3 35.50 38.64 -30.98
N LEU A 4 34.70 39.66 -30.63
CA LEU A 4 33.73 39.62 -29.51
C LEU A 4 32.39 39.02 -29.94
N GLU A 5 31.96 39.26 -31.19
CA GLU A 5 30.78 38.61 -31.80
C GLU A 5 30.96 37.08 -31.88
N GLN A 6 32.15 36.63 -32.27
CA GLN A 6 32.45 35.21 -32.47
C GLN A 6 32.52 34.43 -31.15
N MET A 7 32.98 35.07 -30.06
CA MET A 7 32.92 34.51 -28.71
C MET A 7 31.50 34.45 -28.15
N ARG A 8 30.64 35.43 -28.45
CA ARG A 8 29.21 35.38 -28.09
C ARG A 8 28.48 34.22 -28.78
N ALA A 9 28.71 34.02 -30.08
CA ALA A 9 28.09 32.92 -30.82
C ALA A 9 28.50 31.53 -30.31
N THR A 10 29.80 31.32 -30.06
CA THR A 10 30.32 29.99 -29.65
C THR A 10 29.95 29.62 -28.21
N VAL A 11 29.72 30.61 -27.34
CA VAL A 11 29.31 30.40 -25.95
C VAL A 11 27.81 30.09 -25.84
N ASP A 12 26.96 30.77 -26.62
CA ASP A 12 25.51 30.46 -26.69
C ASP A 12 25.27 29.05 -27.23
N GLU A 13 25.97 28.65 -28.30
CA GLU A 13 25.82 27.31 -28.91
C GLU A 13 26.21 26.18 -27.94
N LYS A 14 27.30 26.36 -27.18
CA LYS A 14 27.75 25.36 -26.19
C LYS A 14 26.86 25.31 -24.95
N LEU A 15 26.31 26.44 -24.51
CA LEU A 15 25.36 26.47 -23.39
C LEU A 15 24.04 25.81 -23.79
N GLN A 16 23.52 26.13 -24.98
CA GLN A 16 22.26 25.60 -25.47
C GLN A 16 22.32 24.09 -25.77
N ALA A 17 23.41 23.62 -26.38
CA ALA A 17 23.64 22.18 -26.59
C ALA A 17 23.77 21.39 -25.27
N THR A 18 24.43 21.96 -24.26
CA THR A 18 24.59 21.27 -22.95
C THR A 18 23.28 21.21 -22.16
N LEU A 19 22.41 22.22 -22.31
CA LEU A 19 21.07 22.25 -21.72
C LEU A 19 20.12 21.27 -22.43
N GLU A 20 20.09 21.26 -23.76
CA GLU A 20 19.27 20.32 -24.55
C GLU A 20 19.69 18.87 -24.31
N GLN A 21 20.99 18.60 -24.19
CA GLN A 21 21.49 17.25 -23.94
C GLN A 21 21.14 16.75 -22.52
N ARG A 22 21.15 17.63 -21.51
CA ARG A 22 20.70 17.29 -20.14
C ARG A 22 19.19 17.13 -20.05
N LEU A 23 18.40 17.97 -20.72
CA LEU A 23 16.94 17.84 -20.79
C LEU A 23 16.52 16.57 -21.53
N GLY A 24 17.19 16.23 -22.64
CA GLY A 24 16.97 15.00 -23.37
C GLY A 24 17.26 13.75 -22.54
N GLN A 25 18.37 13.73 -21.79
CA GLN A 25 18.69 12.63 -20.87
C GLN A 25 17.68 12.49 -19.72
N SER A 26 17.21 13.61 -19.15
CA SER A 26 16.16 13.58 -18.13
C SER A 26 14.82 13.08 -18.69
N PHE A 27 14.45 13.45 -19.91
CA PHE A 27 13.23 12.94 -20.55
C PHE A 27 13.34 11.45 -20.90
N THR A 28 14.47 10.98 -21.43
CA THR A 28 14.69 9.55 -21.70
C THR A 28 14.63 8.72 -20.43
N LEU A 29 15.26 9.18 -19.34
CA LEU A 29 15.23 8.47 -18.05
C LEU A 29 13.82 8.40 -17.46
N VAL A 30 13.03 9.47 -17.60
CA VAL A 30 11.63 9.50 -17.17
C VAL A 30 10.77 8.59 -18.04
N SER A 31 10.97 8.59 -19.36
CA SER A 31 10.27 7.70 -20.29
C SER A 31 10.59 6.22 -20.02
N GLU A 32 11.86 5.86 -19.80
CA GLU A 32 12.27 4.50 -19.45
C GLU A 32 11.66 4.04 -18.12
N ARG A 33 11.57 4.93 -17.12
CA ARG A 33 10.88 4.63 -15.85
C ARG A 33 9.38 4.48 -16.05
N LEU A 34 8.74 5.30 -16.88
CA LEU A 34 7.32 5.16 -17.20
C LEU A 34 7.03 3.85 -17.94
N GLU A 35 7.92 3.45 -18.84
CA GLU A 35 7.79 2.22 -19.63
C GLU A 35 8.06 0.96 -18.79
N ALA A 36 9.00 1.02 -17.85
CA ALA A 36 9.22 -0.04 -16.87
C ALA A 36 8.02 -0.18 -15.91
N VAL A 37 7.39 0.93 -15.51
CA VAL A 37 6.14 0.92 -14.74
C VAL A 37 4.98 0.35 -15.58
N GLN A 38 4.84 0.74 -16.85
CA GLN A 38 3.83 0.16 -17.74
C GLN A 38 4.03 -1.33 -18.01
N ARG A 39 5.29 -1.80 -18.11
CA ARG A 39 5.60 -3.22 -18.23
C ARG A 39 5.31 -3.98 -16.93
N GLY A 40 5.66 -3.44 -15.77
CA GLY A 40 5.29 -4.01 -14.46
C GLY A 40 3.77 -4.09 -14.25
N LEU A 41 3.03 -3.08 -14.72
CA LEU A 41 1.56 -3.10 -14.73
C LEU A 41 0.98 -4.08 -15.79
N GLY A 42 1.72 -4.34 -16.86
CA GLY A 42 1.37 -5.30 -17.91
C GLY A 42 1.47 -6.76 -17.47
N GLU A 43 2.48 -7.12 -16.68
CA GLU A 43 2.61 -8.46 -16.07
C GLU A 43 1.55 -8.70 -14.98
N MET A 44 1.07 -7.65 -14.31
CA MET A 44 -0.11 -7.75 -13.42
C MET A 44 -1.43 -7.96 -14.18
N ARG A 45 -1.51 -7.60 -15.47
CA ARG A 45 -2.70 -7.81 -16.29
C ARG A 45 -2.85 -9.25 -16.77
N GLU A 46 -1.80 -10.07 -16.68
CA GLU A 46 -1.84 -11.52 -16.92
C GLU A 46 -2.35 -12.33 -15.70
N LEU A 47 -2.76 -11.65 -14.61
CA LEU A 47 -3.56 -12.22 -13.51
C LEU A 47 -5.04 -12.42 -13.88
N ALA A 48 -5.38 -12.50 -15.18
CA ALA A 48 -6.71 -12.83 -15.66
C ALA A 48 -7.08 -14.33 -15.48
N THR A 49 -6.18 -15.15 -14.93
CA THR A 49 -6.47 -16.49 -14.40
C THR A 49 -6.91 -16.45 -12.91
N GLY A 50 -7.27 -15.27 -12.41
CA GLY A 50 -7.34 -14.96 -10.98
C GLY A 50 -8.48 -15.56 -10.17
N VAL A 51 -9.53 -16.12 -10.78
CA VAL A 51 -10.70 -16.60 -10.00
C VAL A 51 -10.43 -17.94 -9.30
N GLY A 52 -9.63 -18.82 -9.91
CA GLY A 52 -9.29 -20.14 -9.34
C GLY A 52 -8.25 -20.07 -8.22
N ASP A 53 -7.25 -19.20 -8.36
CA ASP A 53 -6.20 -19.03 -7.36
C ASP A 53 -6.63 -18.15 -6.20
N LEU A 54 -7.54 -17.17 -6.39
CA LEU A 54 -8.21 -16.51 -5.25
C LEU A 54 -8.92 -17.54 -4.38
N LYS A 55 -9.68 -18.47 -4.98
CA LYS A 55 -10.40 -19.51 -4.22
C LYS A 55 -9.44 -20.38 -3.40
N ARG A 56 -8.23 -20.66 -3.90
CA ARG A 56 -7.21 -21.42 -3.16
C ARG A 56 -6.50 -20.60 -2.08
N VAL A 57 -6.19 -19.34 -2.35
CA VAL A 57 -5.59 -18.41 -1.37
C VAL A 57 -6.58 -18.17 -0.23
N LEU A 58 -7.87 -18.02 -0.54
CA LEU A 58 -8.97 -17.92 0.41
C LEU A 58 -9.23 -19.22 1.19
N GLY A 59 -8.65 -20.36 0.81
CA GLY A 59 -8.80 -21.63 1.54
C GLY A 59 -7.85 -21.78 2.75
N ASN A 60 -6.68 -21.15 2.73
CA ASN A 60 -5.64 -21.34 3.76
C ASN A 60 -5.46 -20.09 4.63
N VAL A 61 -5.70 -20.20 5.93
CA VAL A 61 -5.60 -19.11 6.92
C VAL A 61 -4.30 -18.31 6.81
N LYS A 62 -3.15 -18.98 6.65
CA LYS A 62 -1.84 -18.33 6.58
C LYS A 62 -1.65 -17.56 5.27
N ARG A 63 -2.08 -18.13 4.14
CA ARG A 63 -1.98 -17.46 2.83
C ARG A 63 -2.94 -16.27 2.74
N ARG A 64 -4.13 -16.38 3.36
CA ARG A 64 -5.07 -15.27 3.50
C ARG A 64 -4.47 -14.11 4.28
N GLY A 65 -3.82 -14.39 5.42
CA GLY A 65 -3.14 -13.36 6.22
C GLY A 65 -2.12 -12.59 5.38
N ILE A 66 -1.21 -13.32 4.72
CA ILE A 66 -0.18 -12.73 3.85
C ILE A 66 -0.83 -11.90 2.71
N PHE A 67 -1.90 -12.40 2.08
CA PHE A 67 -2.58 -11.66 1.02
C PHE A 67 -3.23 -10.36 1.53
N GLY A 68 -3.86 -10.41 2.71
CA GLY A 68 -4.44 -9.23 3.36
C GLY A 68 -3.38 -8.19 3.73
N GLU A 69 -2.23 -8.62 4.24
CA GLU A 69 -1.09 -7.74 4.56
C GLU A 69 -0.53 -7.06 3.32
N VAL A 70 -0.36 -7.81 2.21
CA VAL A 70 0.11 -7.26 0.93
C VAL A 70 -0.89 -6.26 0.37
N GLN A 71 -2.19 -6.58 0.41
CA GLN A 71 -3.24 -5.67 -0.04
C GLN A 71 -3.30 -4.40 0.82
N LEU A 72 -3.19 -4.53 2.14
CA LEU A 72 -3.15 -3.38 3.04
C LEU A 72 -1.92 -2.50 2.77
N GLY A 73 -0.75 -3.11 2.57
CA GLY A 73 0.47 -2.38 2.21
C GLY A 73 0.30 -1.57 0.92
N ALA A 74 -0.27 -2.16 -0.12
CA ALA A 74 -0.55 -1.47 -1.39
C ALA A 74 -1.53 -0.30 -1.21
N LEU A 75 -2.60 -0.48 -0.41
CA LEU A 75 -3.55 0.61 -0.11
C LEU A 75 -2.89 1.77 0.66
N LEU A 76 -2.00 1.46 1.61
CA LEU A 76 -1.27 2.49 2.35
C LEU A 76 -0.29 3.25 1.45
N GLU A 77 0.42 2.54 0.57
CA GLU A 77 1.35 3.16 -0.39
C GLU A 77 0.63 4.07 -1.41
N ASP A 78 -0.57 3.68 -1.85
CA ASP A 78 -1.39 4.49 -2.76
C ASP A 78 -1.96 5.76 -2.09
N MET A 79 -2.25 5.71 -0.79
CA MET A 79 -2.98 6.78 -0.08
C MET A 79 -2.08 7.70 0.76
N LEU A 80 -0.91 7.23 1.22
CA LEU A 80 -0.06 7.93 2.16
C LEU A 80 1.39 8.00 1.66
N ALA A 81 2.10 9.07 2.01
CA ALA A 81 3.54 9.10 1.83
C ALA A 81 4.22 8.11 2.79
N ALA A 82 5.35 7.53 2.37
CA ALA A 82 6.11 6.53 3.15
C ALA A 82 6.54 7.02 4.56
N GLU A 83 6.57 8.33 4.78
CA GLU A 83 6.88 8.96 6.07
C GLU A 83 5.68 9.07 7.04
N GLN A 84 4.47 8.84 6.55
CA GLN A 84 3.21 8.94 7.31
C GLN A 84 2.78 7.62 7.96
N TYR A 85 3.43 6.50 7.63
CA TYR A 85 3.16 5.20 8.25
C TYR A 85 4.45 4.41 8.44
N ASP A 86 4.44 3.45 9.35
CA ASP A 86 5.52 2.49 9.56
C ASP A 86 5.01 1.07 9.42
N SER A 87 5.82 0.19 8.84
CA SER A 87 5.53 -1.24 8.74
C SER A 87 6.27 -2.01 9.85
N ASN A 88 5.66 -3.10 10.34
CA ASN A 88 6.23 -4.00 11.34
C ASN A 88 6.76 -3.23 12.55
N VAL A 89 5.95 -2.43 13.24
CA VAL A 89 6.40 -1.53 14.31
C VAL A 89 5.78 -1.91 15.66
N ALA A 90 6.52 -1.68 16.75
CA ALA A 90 5.94 -1.74 18.10
C ALA A 90 5.34 -0.37 18.42
N THR A 91 4.02 -0.32 18.59
CA THR A 91 3.23 0.90 18.88
C THR A 91 3.45 1.42 20.29
N VAL A 92 3.72 0.53 21.24
CA VAL A 92 3.99 0.87 22.64
C VAL A 92 5.49 0.80 22.95
N PRO A 93 6.10 1.85 23.53
CA PRO A 93 7.50 1.83 23.93
C PRO A 93 7.80 0.66 24.86
N GLY A 94 8.78 -0.17 24.48
CA GLY A 94 9.20 -1.35 25.27
C GLY A 94 8.34 -2.60 25.08
N SER A 95 7.27 -2.54 24.27
CA SER A 95 6.49 -3.73 23.90
C SER A 95 7.25 -4.61 22.90
N LYS A 96 7.03 -5.92 22.99
CA LYS A 96 7.49 -6.89 21.98
C LYS A 96 6.43 -7.17 20.93
N GLU A 97 5.19 -6.76 21.18
CA GLU A 97 4.09 -6.90 20.24
C GLU A 97 4.27 -5.88 19.11
N ARG A 98 4.23 -6.37 17.87
CA ARG A 98 4.42 -5.57 16.66
C ARG A 98 3.16 -5.68 15.83
N VAL A 99 2.77 -4.57 15.23
CA VAL A 99 1.71 -4.52 14.23
C VAL A 99 2.31 -4.45 12.84
N GLU A 100 1.60 -4.99 11.87
CA GLU A 100 2.02 -5.05 10.47
C GLU A 100 2.16 -3.65 9.89
N PHE A 101 1.25 -2.73 10.24
CA PHE A 101 1.34 -1.32 9.87
C PHE A 101 0.83 -0.40 11.00
N ALA A 102 1.36 0.82 11.08
CA ALA A 102 0.80 1.87 11.94
C ALA A 102 0.93 3.24 11.28
N ILE A 103 -0.13 4.05 11.34
CA ILE A 103 -0.12 5.44 10.85
C ILE A 103 0.46 6.35 11.94
N ARG A 104 1.34 7.26 11.54
CA ARG A 104 1.85 8.33 12.40
C ARG A 104 0.84 9.45 12.48
N MET A 105 0.22 9.58 13.64
CA MET A 105 -0.67 10.69 13.98
C MET A 105 0.12 11.79 14.70
N PRO A 106 -0.22 13.08 14.51
CA PRO A 106 0.42 14.16 15.24
C PRO A 106 0.21 13.99 16.76
N GLY A 107 1.29 14.08 17.53
CA GLY A 107 1.27 14.01 18.99
C GLY A 107 0.98 15.36 19.66
N GLN A 108 1.02 15.37 21.00
CA GLN A 108 0.76 16.58 21.80
C GLN A 108 1.99 17.51 21.87
N GLY A 109 3.21 16.97 21.71
CA GLY A 109 4.45 17.75 21.62
C GLY A 109 4.91 18.02 20.18
N ALA A 110 5.71 19.09 20.00
CA ALA A 110 6.34 19.40 18.72
C ALA A 110 7.38 18.32 18.35
N GLY A 111 7.13 17.60 17.25
CA GLY A 111 7.98 16.48 16.82
C GLY A 111 7.65 15.14 17.48
N GLU A 112 6.59 15.08 18.29
CA GLU A 112 6.05 13.82 18.80
C GLU A 112 4.97 13.28 17.85
N HIS A 113 4.91 11.96 17.71
CA HIS A 113 3.86 11.27 16.99
C HIS A 113 3.29 10.13 17.83
N VAL A 114 2.01 9.86 17.62
CA VAL A 114 1.31 8.72 18.21
C VAL A 114 1.02 7.74 17.09
N TYR A 115 1.25 6.45 17.33
CA TYR A 115 0.90 5.43 16.36
C TYR A 115 -0.59 5.06 16.45
N LEU A 116 -1.26 5.05 15.31
CA LEU A 116 -2.53 4.38 15.10
C LEU A 116 -2.25 3.01 14.46
N PRO A 117 -2.26 1.90 15.22
CA PRO A 117 -2.02 0.58 14.66
C PRO A 117 -3.11 0.17 13.66
N ILE A 118 -2.71 -0.49 12.58
CA ILE A 118 -3.60 -1.13 11.62
C ILE A 118 -3.24 -2.61 11.54
N ASP A 119 -4.21 -3.45 11.89
CA ASP A 119 -4.13 -4.91 11.75
C ASP A 119 -5.02 -5.34 10.56
N ALA A 120 -4.48 -6.17 9.67
CA ALA A 120 -5.19 -6.71 8.51
C ALA A 120 -6.00 -7.98 8.84
N LYS A 121 -6.04 -8.40 10.10
CA LYS A 121 -6.66 -9.66 10.53
C LYS A 121 -8.18 -9.62 10.45
N PHE A 122 -8.71 -9.97 9.28
CA PHE A 122 -10.14 -10.09 9.07
C PHE A 122 -10.63 -11.53 9.35
N PRO A 123 -11.66 -11.74 10.21
CA PRO A 123 -12.24 -13.05 10.48
C PRO A 123 -13.15 -13.52 9.34
N VAL A 124 -12.54 -13.90 8.22
CA VAL A 124 -13.22 -14.31 6.97
C VAL A 124 -14.22 -15.44 7.21
N GLU A 125 -13.94 -16.39 8.10
CA GLU A 125 -14.83 -17.53 8.35
C GLU A 125 -16.14 -17.10 9.02
N ASP A 126 -16.08 -16.20 9.98
CA ASP A 126 -17.27 -15.63 10.61
C ASP A 126 -18.04 -14.75 9.63
N TYR A 127 -17.33 -14.02 8.77
CA TYR A 127 -17.93 -13.22 7.69
C TYR A 127 -18.61 -14.09 6.62
N GLN A 128 -17.98 -15.19 6.20
CA GLN A 128 -18.56 -16.11 5.22
C GLN A 128 -19.82 -16.77 5.79
N ARG A 129 -19.81 -17.19 7.07
CA ARG A 129 -21.01 -17.73 7.72
C ARG A 129 -22.17 -16.73 7.73
N LEU A 130 -21.87 -15.44 7.89
CA LEU A 130 -22.88 -14.38 7.79
C LEU A 130 -23.44 -14.26 6.37
N LEU A 131 -22.59 -14.25 5.35
CA LEU A 131 -23.01 -14.20 3.95
C LEU A 131 -23.87 -15.42 3.58
N ASP A 132 -23.44 -16.62 3.94
CA ASP A 132 -24.16 -17.87 3.65
C ASP A 132 -25.57 -17.86 4.29
N ALA A 133 -25.68 -17.35 5.54
CA ALA A 133 -26.97 -17.22 6.22
C ALA A 133 -27.89 -16.18 5.57
N GLN A 134 -27.33 -15.06 5.09
CA GLN A 134 -28.07 -14.05 4.34
C GLN A 134 -28.57 -14.58 2.99
N GLU A 135 -27.72 -15.32 2.26
CA GLU A 135 -28.08 -15.96 0.99
C GLU A 135 -29.18 -17.02 1.17
N ALA A 136 -29.13 -17.77 2.29
CA ALA A 136 -30.17 -18.73 2.67
C ALA A 136 -31.48 -18.07 3.17
N ALA A 137 -31.52 -16.74 3.28
CA ALA A 137 -32.62 -15.98 3.88
C ALA A 137 -33.01 -16.43 5.31
N ASP A 138 -32.03 -16.93 6.06
CA ASP A 138 -32.20 -17.35 7.45
C ASP A 138 -31.85 -16.20 8.39
N ALA A 139 -32.89 -15.48 8.85
CA ALA A 139 -32.74 -14.31 9.70
C ALA A 139 -32.09 -14.64 11.05
N ASP A 140 -32.42 -15.78 11.65
CA ASP A 140 -31.91 -16.18 12.96
C ASP A 140 -30.42 -16.56 12.87
N ALA A 141 -30.05 -17.33 11.84
CA ALA A 141 -28.66 -17.67 11.56
C ALA A 141 -27.83 -16.42 11.21
N ALA A 142 -28.38 -15.49 10.42
CA ALA A 142 -27.70 -14.24 10.06
C ALA A 142 -27.46 -13.37 11.30
N HIS A 143 -28.44 -13.25 12.20
CA HIS A 143 -28.26 -12.53 13.47
C HIS A 143 -27.21 -13.18 14.37
N ALA A 144 -27.19 -14.52 14.46
CA ALA A 144 -26.20 -15.23 15.25
C ALA A 144 -24.78 -15.08 14.68
N ALA A 145 -24.62 -15.24 13.37
CA ALA A 145 -23.35 -15.07 12.66
C ALA A 145 -22.84 -13.62 12.76
N GLY A 146 -23.73 -12.63 12.64
CA GLY A 146 -23.38 -11.22 12.82
C GLY A 146 -22.83 -10.91 14.21
N ARG A 147 -23.47 -11.42 15.27
CA ARG A 147 -22.97 -11.27 16.64
C ARG A 147 -21.62 -11.98 16.85
N ALA A 148 -21.44 -13.17 16.28
CA ALA A 148 -20.19 -13.90 16.37
C ALA A 148 -19.04 -13.14 15.68
N LEU A 149 -19.29 -12.60 14.49
CA LEU A 149 -18.36 -11.76 13.75
C LEU A 149 -17.97 -10.50 14.56
N GLU A 150 -18.95 -9.79 15.11
CA GLU A 150 -18.70 -8.60 15.93
C GLU A 150 -17.82 -8.93 17.14
N ASN A 151 -18.16 -9.97 17.89
CA ASN A 151 -17.38 -10.40 19.05
C ASN A 151 -15.95 -10.76 18.66
N ARG A 152 -15.77 -11.47 17.54
CA ARG A 152 -14.46 -11.84 17.02
C ARG A 152 -13.61 -10.61 16.70
N VAL A 153 -14.17 -9.62 15.99
CA VAL A 153 -13.49 -8.36 15.67
C VAL A 153 -13.11 -7.60 16.94
N ARG A 154 -13.99 -7.53 17.94
CA ARG A 154 -13.69 -6.88 19.22
C ARG A 154 -12.59 -7.59 19.99
N GLU A 155 -12.58 -8.92 19.99
CA GLU A 155 -11.53 -9.70 20.66
C GLU A 155 -10.18 -9.54 19.97
N GLU A 156 -10.12 -9.49 18.63
CA GLU A 156 -8.87 -9.22 17.91
C GLU A 156 -8.40 -7.78 18.17
N ALA A 157 -9.31 -6.79 18.19
CA ALA A 157 -8.96 -5.40 18.53
C ALA A 157 -8.34 -5.27 19.94
N LYS A 158 -8.82 -6.03 20.93
CA LYS A 158 -8.23 -6.03 22.29
C LYS A 158 -6.81 -6.58 22.35
N ARG A 159 -6.41 -7.40 21.37
CA ARG A 159 -5.06 -7.99 21.30
C ARG A 159 -4.03 -7.03 20.72
N ILE A 160 -4.49 -5.94 20.11
CA ILE A 160 -3.66 -4.85 19.62
C ILE A 160 -3.46 -3.89 20.81
N HIS A 161 -2.21 -3.68 21.21
CA HIS A 161 -1.81 -2.81 22.33
C HIS A 161 -1.03 -1.59 21.84
#